data_AF-A0A8I0Q4J1-F1
#
_entry.id   AF-A0A8I0Q4J1-F1
#
_cell.length_a   1.000
_cell.length_b   1.000
_cell.length_c   1.000
_cell.angle_alpha   90.00
_cell.angle_beta   90.00
_cell.angle_gamma   90.00
#
_symmetry.space_group_name_H-M   'P 1'
#
loop_
_entity.id
_entity.type
_entity.pdbx_description
1 polymer ?
#
loop_
_entity_poly.entity_id
_entity_poly.type
_entity_poly.pdbx_seq_one_letter_code
_entity_poly.pdbx_strand_id
1 'polypeptide(L)'
;MNKKYYIKNMCWGWFIGILFLYSCMESEHKYKYIILFISVVGIGLYPLAKWCVEWFFLKFTTREFWNSGFFMETPGKAGLLAIYYGSVFLLSIPITVIFSVIIFIKRLLKK
;
A
#
# COMPACT_ATOMS: atom_id res chain seq x y z
N MET A 1 2.08 -9.54 -12.03
CA MET A 1 2.26 -9.73 -10.56
C MET A 1 2.54 -11.20 -10.30
N ASN A 2 3.60 -11.54 -9.55
CA ASN A 2 3.93 -12.95 -9.25
C ASN A 2 3.37 -13.35 -7.87
N LYS A 3 2.87 -14.58 -7.68
CA LYS A 3 2.22 -15.00 -6.41
C LYS A 3 3.16 -14.87 -5.20
N LYS A 4 4.46 -15.14 -5.40
CA LYS A 4 5.51 -14.99 -4.38
C LYS A 4 5.68 -13.54 -3.91
N TYR A 5 5.57 -12.57 -4.81
CA TYR A 5 5.67 -11.15 -4.48
C TYR A 5 4.48 -10.69 -3.62
N TYR A 6 3.27 -11.17 -3.97
CA TYR A 6 2.05 -10.83 -3.25
C TYR A 6 2.13 -11.27 -1.78
N ILE A 7 2.49 -12.54 -1.54
CA ILE A 7 2.61 -13.10 -0.18
C ILE A 7 3.70 -12.36 0.62
N LYS A 8 4.87 -12.09 0.00
CA LYS A 8 5.98 -11.39 0.67
C LYS A 8 5.57 -10.00 1.17
N ASN A 9 4.79 -9.26 0.38
CA ASN A 9 4.41 -7.88 0.72
C ASN A 9 3.12 -7.78 1.53
N MET A 10 2.41 -8.90 1.74
CA MET A 10 1.16 -8.93 2.50
C MET A 10 1.37 -8.54 3.97
N CYS A 11 2.56 -8.80 4.53
CA CYS A 11 2.89 -8.55 5.94
C CYS A 11 2.60 -7.12 6.40
N TRP A 12 2.91 -6.12 5.58
CA TRP A 12 2.63 -4.71 5.88
C TRP A 12 1.15 -4.37 5.80
N GLY A 13 0.41 -5.02 4.89
CA GLY A 13 -1.05 -4.93 4.83
C GLY A 13 -1.70 -5.46 6.10
N TRP A 14 -1.27 -6.62 6.59
CA TRP A 14 -1.72 -7.17 7.87
C TRP A 14 -1.39 -6.27 9.05
N PHE A 15 -0.17 -5.73 9.11
CA PHE A 15 0.25 -4.83 10.18
C PHE A 15 -0.63 -3.58 10.27
N ILE A 16 -0.85 -2.89 9.15
CA ILE A 16 -1.77 -1.73 9.10
C ILE A 16 -3.20 -2.17 9.43
N GLY A 17 -3.66 -3.28 8.86
CA GLY A 17 -5.01 -3.79 9.09
C GLY A 17 -5.28 -4.05 10.57
N ILE A 18 -4.34 -4.69 11.28
CA ILE A 18 -4.44 -4.96 12.71
C ILE A 18 -4.44 -3.67 13.53
N LEU A 19 -3.60 -2.68 13.19
CA LEU A 19 -3.61 -1.37 13.85
C LEU A 19 -4.98 -0.69 13.72
N PHE A 20 -5.55 -0.68 12.51
CA PHE A 20 -6.89 -0.12 12.29
C PHE A 20 -8.00 -0.91 13.01
N LEU A 21 -7.87 -2.23 13.10
CA LEU A 21 -8.80 -3.08 13.85
C LEU A 21 -8.74 -2.75 15.35
N TYR A 22 -7.54 -2.60 15.90
CA TYR A 22 -7.33 -2.24 17.30
C TYR A 22 -7.98 -0.89 17.64
N SER A 23 -7.74 0.16 16.83
CA SER A 23 -8.38 1.47 17.01
C SER A 23 -9.91 1.42 16.89
N CYS A 24 -10.44 0.46 16.13
CA CYS A 24 -11.87 0.26 15.95
C CYS A 24 -12.53 -0.51 17.13
N MET A 25 -11.76 -1.23 17.94
CA MET A 25 -12.29 -1.89 19.15
C MET A 25 -12.52 -0.90 20.29
N GLU A 26 -11.66 0.11 20.40
CA GLU A 26 -11.69 1.12 21.46
C GLU A 26 -12.79 2.18 21.26
N SER A 27 -13.36 2.27 20.06
CA SER A 27 -14.30 3.32 19.69
C SER A 27 -15.73 2.81 19.44
N GLU A 28 -16.72 3.36 20.16
CA GLU A 28 -18.16 3.18 19.88
C GLU A 28 -18.63 4.05 18.69
N HIS A 29 -17.95 3.95 17.56
CA HIS A 29 -18.34 4.71 16.38
C HIS A 29 -19.49 4.03 15.63
N LYS A 30 -20.51 4.81 15.24
CA LYS A 30 -21.64 4.38 14.39
C LYS A 30 -21.19 3.71 13.07
N TYR A 31 -19.96 3.99 12.63
CA TYR A 31 -19.36 3.48 11.39
C TYR A 31 -18.39 2.30 11.61
N LYS A 32 -18.36 1.69 12.80
CA LYS A 32 -17.48 0.57 13.16
C LYS A 32 -17.45 -0.54 12.10
N TYR A 33 -18.61 -0.97 11.61
CA TYR A 33 -18.72 -1.99 10.57
C TYR A 33 -18.13 -1.58 9.22
N ILE A 34 -18.20 -0.29 8.87
CA ILE A 34 -17.63 0.24 7.62
C ILE A 34 -16.11 0.28 7.72
N ILE A 35 -15.58 0.74 8.86
CA ILE A 35 -14.14 0.78 9.12
C ILE A 35 -13.56 -0.64 9.11
N LEU A 36 -14.22 -1.59 9.77
CA LEU A 36 -13.88 -3.01 9.72
C LEU A 36 -13.82 -3.55 8.29
N PHE A 37 -14.84 -3.24 7.48
CA PHE A 37 -14.88 -3.67 6.09
C PHE A 37 -13.73 -3.09 5.26
N ILE A 38 -13.45 -1.80 5.41
CA ILE A 38 -12.33 -1.12 4.72
C ILE A 38 -10.99 -1.73 5.15
N SER A 39 -10.81 -2.06 6.43
CA SER A 39 -9.59 -2.69 6.92
C SER A 39 -9.36 -4.07 6.28
N VAL A 40 -10.39 -4.93 6.24
CA VAL A 40 -10.28 -6.27 5.64
C VAL A 40 -9.98 -6.18 4.14
N VAL A 41 -10.66 -5.29 3.44
CA VAL A 41 -10.47 -5.06 2.00
C VAL A 41 -9.09 -4.43 1.72
N GLY A 42 -8.64 -3.52 2.60
CA GLY A 42 -7.33 -2.87 2.54
C GLY A 42 -6.16 -3.83 2.67
N ILE A 43 -6.25 -4.86 3.55
CA ILE A 43 -5.20 -5.89 3.69
C ILE A 43 -4.94 -6.59 2.36
N GLY A 44 -5.99 -6.95 1.62
CA GLY A 44 -5.87 -7.58 0.31
C GLY A 44 -5.42 -6.62 -0.80
N LEU A 45 -5.87 -5.37 -0.76
CA LEU A 45 -5.54 -4.37 -1.78
C LEU A 45 -4.15 -3.77 -1.64
N TYR A 46 -3.57 -3.80 -0.45
CA TYR A 46 -2.25 -3.24 -0.17
C TYR A 46 -1.13 -3.77 -1.11
N PRO A 47 -0.90 -5.09 -1.27
CA PRO A 47 0.13 -5.59 -2.18
C PRO A 47 -0.14 -5.23 -3.65
N LEU A 48 -1.41 -5.05 -4.04
CA LEU A 48 -1.77 -4.58 -5.38
C LEU A 48 -1.44 -3.09 -5.56
N ALA A 49 -1.80 -2.25 -4.60
CA ALA A 49 -1.50 -0.82 -4.63
C ALA A 49 0.01 -0.56 -4.60
N LYS A 50 0.76 -1.27 -3.75
CA LYS A 50 2.22 -1.25 -3.74
C LYS A 50 2.79 -1.58 -5.12
N TRP A 51 2.31 -2.67 -5.74
CA TRP A 51 2.75 -3.08 -7.07
C TRP A 51 2.46 -2.01 -8.14
N CYS A 52 1.29 -1.38 -8.10
CA CYS A 52 0.94 -0.28 -9.02
C CYS A 52 1.88 0.93 -8.86
N VAL A 53 2.19 1.32 -7.62
CA VAL A 53 3.10 2.45 -7.35
C VAL A 53 4.53 2.12 -7.80
N GLU A 54 5.01 0.91 -7.52
CA GLU A 54 6.33 0.46 -8.01
C GLU A 54 6.38 0.46 -9.54
N TRP A 55 5.35 -0.08 -10.19
CA TRP A 55 5.25 -0.09 -11.65
C TRP A 55 5.22 1.32 -12.25
N PHE A 56 4.48 2.23 -11.62
CA PHE A 56 4.46 3.64 -12.01
C PHE A 56 5.86 4.25 -11.89
N PHE A 57 6.54 4.09 -10.76
CA PHE A 57 7.92 4.59 -10.57
C PHE A 57 8.90 4.01 -11.59
N LEU A 58 8.82 2.70 -11.87
CA LEU A 58 9.66 2.03 -12.86
C LEU A 58 9.39 2.50 -14.30
N LYS A 59 8.22 3.10 -14.57
CA LYS A 59 7.94 3.73 -15.86
C LYS A 59 8.65 5.08 -16.04
N PHE A 60 8.93 5.78 -14.94
CA PHE A 60 9.63 7.08 -14.96
C PHE A 60 11.13 6.96 -14.67
N THR A 61 11.60 5.82 -14.16
CA THR A 61 13.01 5.61 -13.80
C THR A 61 13.66 4.59 -14.73
N THR A 62 14.86 4.89 -15.23
CA THR A 62 15.62 3.98 -16.12
C THR A 62 16.59 3.10 -15.34
N ARG A 63 17.04 1.98 -15.93
CA ARG A 63 18.09 1.15 -15.30
C ARG A 63 19.38 1.91 -15.03
N GLU A 64 19.71 2.87 -15.90
CA GLU A 64 20.87 3.74 -15.74
C GLU A 64 20.72 4.65 -14.52
N PHE A 65 19.52 5.20 -14.28
CA PHE A 65 19.23 5.97 -13.06
C PHE A 65 19.43 5.15 -11.78
N TRP A 66 19.03 3.87 -11.77
CA TRP A 66 19.18 2.98 -10.61
C TRP A 66 20.62 2.48 -10.38
N ASN A 67 21.53 2.66 -11.35
CA ASN A 67 22.90 2.19 -11.28
C ASN A 67 23.95 3.32 -11.36
N SER A 68 23.54 4.58 -11.41
CA SER A 68 24.43 5.74 -11.50
C SER A 68 24.19 6.74 -10.37
N GLY A 69 25.22 7.56 -10.08
CA GLY A 69 25.16 8.62 -9.07
C GLY A 69 24.80 8.10 -7.67
N PHE A 70 23.73 8.65 -7.08
CA PHE A 70 23.30 8.35 -5.71
C PHE A 70 22.81 6.91 -5.47
N PHE A 71 22.52 6.14 -6.52
CA PHE A 71 22.11 4.73 -6.42
C PHE A 71 23.25 3.73 -6.74
N MET A 72 24.48 4.21 -6.96
CA MET A 72 25.66 3.35 -7.05
C MET A 72 25.84 2.50 -5.78
N GLU A 73 26.50 1.35 -5.92
CA GLU A 73 26.87 0.39 -4.87
C GLU A 73 27.76 1.06 -3.80
N THR A 74 27.15 1.91 -2.97
CA THR A 74 27.78 2.66 -1.88
C THR A 74 26.94 2.48 -0.61
N PRO A 75 27.51 2.71 0.58
CA PRO A 75 26.76 2.58 1.84
C PRO A 75 25.48 3.44 1.88
N GLY A 76 25.46 4.58 1.17
CA GLY A 76 24.31 5.48 1.05
C GLY A 76 23.12 4.91 0.27
N LYS A 77 23.34 3.86 -0.55
CA LYS A 77 22.30 3.19 -1.33
C LYS A 77 21.18 2.62 -0.45
N ALA A 78 21.53 2.08 0.72
CA ALA A 78 20.57 1.50 1.64
C ALA A 78 19.58 2.54 2.18
N GLY A 79 20.06 3.74 2.53
CA GLY A 79 19.22 4.85 2.98
C GLY A 79 18.30 5.36 1.88
N LEU A 80 18.82 5.51 0.66
CA LEU A 80 18.03 5.98 -0.48
C LEU A 80 16.96 4.97 -0.91
N LEU A 81 17.29 3.67 -0.86
CA LEU A 81 16.31 2.58 -1.05
C LEU A 81 15.24 2.60 0.04
N ALA A 82 15.60 2.87 1.30
CA ALA A 82 14.62 2.97 2.37
C ALA A 82 13.64 4.14 2.14
N ILE A 83 14.14 5.30 1.69
CA ILE A 83 13.30 6.45 1.31
C ILE A 83 12.37 6.05 0.16
N TYR A 84 12.88 5.40 -0.88
CA TYR A 84 12.07 4.92 -1.99
C TYR A 84 10.94 3.98 -1.53
N TYR A 85 11.27 2.93 -0.76
CA TYR A 85 10.26 2.01 -0.24
C TYR A 85 9.26 2.70 0.70
N GLY A 86 9.72 3.68 1.48
CA GLY A 86 8.87 4.53 2.31
C GLY A 86 7.89 5.38 1.49
N SER A 87 8.35 6.00 0.40
CA SER A 87 7.49 6.74 -0.53
C SER A 87 6.47 5.84 -1.22
N VAL A 88 6.89 4.67 -1.69
CA VAL A 88 5.98 3.66 -2.28
C VAL A 88 4.91 3.24 -1.28
N PHE A 89 5.31 3.01 -0.03
CA PHE A 89 4.39 2.65 1.05
C PHE A 89 3.38 3.75 1.34
N LEU A 90 3.84 4.98 1.51
CA LEU A 90 2.98 6.13 1.81
C LEU A 90 1.99 6.42 0.69
N LEU A 91 2.38 6.28 -0.58
CA LEU A 91 1.50 6.47 -1.74
C LEU A 91 0.52 5.31 -1.93
N SER A 92 0.88 4.10 -1.51
CA SER A 92 -0.01 2.93 -1.56
C SER A 92 -1.26 3.13 -0.68
N ILE A 93 -1.13 3.78 0.48
CA ILE A 93 -2.22 3.98 1.44
C ILE A 93 -3.40 4.78 0.84
N PRO A 94 -3.23 6.03 0.34
CA PRO A 94 -4.34 6.80 -0.23
C PRO A 94 -4.96 6.10 -1.45
N ILE A 95 -4.15 5.41 -2.27
CA ILE A 95 -4.66 4.64 -3.41
C ILE A 95 -5.59 3.51 -2.95
N THR A 96 -5.18 2.74 -1.91
CA THR A 96 -6.05 1.69 -1.35
C THR A 96 -7.35 2.24 -0.77
N VAL A 97 -7.29 3.40 -0.10
CA VAL A 97 -8.47 4.06 0.50
C VAL A 97 -9.43 4.55 -0.58
N ILE A 98 -8.94 5.29 -1.58
CA ILE A 98 -9.74 5.81 -2.69
C ILE A 98 -10.41 4.65 -3.43
N PHE A 99 -9.67 3.59 -3.73
CA PHE A 99 -10.21 2.43 -4.43
C PHE A 99 -11.31 1.73 -3.63
N SER A 100 -11.11 1.57 -2.32
CA SER A 100 -12.11 0.99 -1.42
C SER A 100 -13.40 1.83 -1.36
N VAL A 101 -13.26 3.17 -1.31
CA VAL A 101 -14.40 4.10 -1.34
C VAL A 101 -15.16 4.02 -2.66
N ILE A 102 -14.47 3.98 -3.80
CA ILE A 102 -15.10 3.85 -5.13
C ILE A 102 -15.91 2.55 -5.23
N ILE A 103 -15.34 1.43 -4.80
CA ILE A 103 -16.05 0.14 -4.79
C ILE A 103 -17.30 0.23 -3.91
N PHE A 104 -17.19 0.87 -2.75
CA PHE A 104 -18.30 1.03 -1.83
C PHE A 104 -19.43 1.88 -2.44
N ILE A 105 -19.11 3.04 -3.02
CA ILE A 105 -20.08 3.91 -3.70
C ILE A 105 -20.76 3.14 -4.84
N LYS A 106 -19.99 2.43 -5.68
CA LYS A 106 -20.55 1.61 -6.77
C LYS A 106 -21.50 0.53 -6.25
N ARG A 107 -21.21 -0.07 -5.10
CA ARG A 107 -22.07 -1.09 -4.48
C ARG A 107 -23.35 -0.50 -3.89
N LEU A 108 -23.29 0.72 -3.34
CA LEU A 108 -24.46 1.46 -2.89
C LEU A 108 -25.35 1.90 -4.05
N LEU A 109 -24.77 2.37 -5.16
CA LEU A 109 -25.50 2.83 -6.34
C LEU A 109 -26.19 1.73 -7.13
N LYS A 110 -25.80 0.46 -6.91
CA LYS A 110 -26.36 -0.71 -7.59
C LYS A 110 -27.48 -1.39 -6.79
N LYS A 111 -27.86 -0.81 -5.65
CA LYS A 111 -28.90 -1.29 -4.74
C LYS A 111 -30.09 -0.35 -4.81
#